data_AF-A0A354ICD2-F1
#
_entry.id   AF-A0A354ICD2-F1
#
_cell.length_a   1.000
_cell.length_b   1.000
_cell.length_c   1.000
_cell.angle_alpha   90.00
_cell.angle_beta   90.00
_cell.angle_gamma   90.00
#
_symmetry.space_group_name_H-M   'P 1'
#
loop_
_entity.id
_entity.type
_entity.pdbx_description
1 polymer ?
#
loop_
_entity_poly.entity_id
_entity_poly.type
_entity_poly.pdbx_seq_one_letter_code
_entity_poly.pdbx_strand_id
1 'polypeptide(L)'
;MRKKDQLIKEAFEVYQSAGMEDYAVQQKRGEEIEYTEGFEDRIYHCIKKMHIVNPRQKARKIYLGILILFVVCISGGFLAYHHLNKPVRVTKDFARLYQEGRKRLEDDSVEPGIAYEKDSNLKYEYVLLDTELSNKLESSEIPYQKEGGTRLMKSQTKPLLREEEETGGGEWEIYNLSDRDSRYYCVLKNGNGDYALARYAGVRLEKDGEERADMEEICREVYGITDATDIRSITLEHYQGKSEVEPDKLMAVYTKEKEKEHILSLFQQENKIYGAWEGYSHRGADSSIQPIAELQKAGWKEAVEYMPEKCYLLALENVYHENFLMGIVKDEDKVQIFVDMQQQRGNTKYYMLSDVVFDVGSDTDVYCVQLSETEQKEIAQWIRSADDR
;
A
#
# COMPACT_ATOMS: atom_id res chain seq x y z
N MET A 1 39.03 -22.65 -35.94
CA MET A 1 38.56 -22.05 -34.68
C MET A 1 39.54 -20.97 -34.25
N ARG A 2 39.08 -19.73 -34.06
CA ARG A 2 39.99 -18.62 -33.66
C ARG A 2 40.32 -18.80 -32.18
N LYS A 3 41.54 -18.45 -31.75
CA LYS A 3 41.97 -18.54 -30.33
C LYS A 3 41.04 -17.85 -29.32
N LYS A 4 40.22 -16.89 -29.77
CA LYS A 4 39.16 -16.25 -28.96
C LYS A 4 38.02 -17.20 -28.61
N ASP A 5 37.67 -18.13 -29.50
CA ASP A 5 36.54 -19.05 -29.33
C ASP A 5 36.88 -20.15 -28.30
N GLN A 6 38.17 -20.53 -28.19
CA GLN A 6 38.65 -21.46 -27.15
C GLN A 6 38.61 -20.85 -25.75
N LEU A 7 39.01 -19.58 -25.61
CA LEU A 7 38.98 -18.87 -24.31
C LEU A 7 37.56 -18.67 -23.78
N ILE A 8 36.60 -18.39 -24.67
CA ILE A 8 35.19 -18.27 -24.31
C ILE A 8 34.63 -19.63 -23.86
N LYS A 9 35.04 -20.71 -24.53
CA LYS A 9 34.60 -22.07 -24.19
C LYS A 9 35.16 -22.57 -22.86
N GLU A 10 36.45 -22.32 -22.60
CA GLU A 10 37.11 -22.63 -21.33
C GLU A 10 36.51 -21.80 -20.17
N ALA A 11 36.17 -20.52 -20.41
CA ALA A 11 35.51 -19.69 -19.40
C ALA A 11 34.07 -20.17 -19.08
N PHE A 12 33.35 -20.66 -20.09
CA PHE A 12 32.02 -21.25 -19.90
C PHE A 12 32.06 -22.60 -19.17
N GLU A 13 33.07 -23.44 -19.44
CA GLU A 13 33.29 -24.70 -18.72
C GLU A 13 33.65 -24.45 -17.25
N VAL A 14 34.43 -23.40 -16.94
CA VAL A 14 34.72 -23.00 -15.56
C VAL A 14 33.45 -22.54 -14.84
N TYR A 15 32.61 -21.73 -15.49
CA TYR A 15 31.32 -21.29 -14.95
C TYR A 15 30.34 -22.46 -14.72
N GLN A 16 30.29 -23.44 -15.63
CA GLN A 16 29.48 -24.65 -15.45
C GLN A 16 30.03 -25.63 -14.40
N SER A 17 31.35 -25.70 -14.24
CA SER A 17 32.00 -26.54 -13.21
C SER A 17 31.92 -25.96 -11.80
N ALA A 18 31.68 -24.64 -11.67
CA ALA A 18 31.40 -23.96 -10.41
C ALA A 18 29.91 -24.08 -10.04
N GLY A 19 29.40 -25.32 -10.11
CA GLY A 19 27.99 -25.67 -10.06
C GLY A 19 27.12 -24.80 -9.14
N MET A 20 26.02 -24.31 -9.72
CA MET A 20 24.90 -23.62 -9.06
C MET A 20 24.12 -24.50 -8.06
N GLU A 21 24.71 -25.59 -7.56
CA GLU A 21 24.07 -26.48 -6.57
C GLU A 21 24.42 -26.09 -5.13
N ASP A 22 25.61 -25.51 -4.88
CA ASP A 22 26.00 -25.08 -3.52
C ASP A 22 25.45 -23.68 -3.14
N TYR A 23 24.98 -22.89 -4.10
CA TYR A 23 24.37 -21.57 -3.82
C TYR A 23 22.84 -21.63 -3.59
N ALA A 24 22.24 -22.82 -3.71
CA ALA A 24 20.79 -23.02 -3.61
C ALA A 24 20.32 -23.55 -2.25
N VAL A 25 21.20 -23.73 -1.27
CA VAL A 25 20.81 -24.20 0.08
C VAL A 25 21.24 -23.19 1.13
N GLN A 26 20.46 -22.11 1.25
CA GLN A 26 20.07 -21.40 2.47
C GLN A 26 19.62 -19.96 2.12
N GLN A 27 18.45 -19.85 1.47
CA GLN A 27 17.68 -18.61 1.56
C GLN A 27 16.91 -18.63 2.90
N LYS A 28 17.52 -18.04 3.92
CA LYS A 28 16.77 -17.43 5.04
C LYS A 28 17.10 -15.95 5.08
N ARG A 29 16.05 -15.16 5.31
CA ARG A 29 16.01 -13.70 5.48
C ARG A 29 17.24 -13.18 6.24
N GLY A 30 17.83 -12.11 5.70
CA GLY A 30 18.51 -11.07 6.46
C GLY A 30 19.84 -11.44 7.11
N GLU A 31 20.88 -11.68 6.33
CA GLU A 31 22.26 -11.49 6.78
C GLU A 31 23.05 -10.78 5.65
N GLU A 32 23.98 -9.90 6.03
CA GLU A 32 24.96 -9.31 5.12
C GLU A 32 25.56 -10.42 4.25
N ILE A 33 25.84 -10.13 2.98
CA ILE A 33 26.62 -11.03 2.14
C ILE A 33 27.98 -11.19 2.80
N GLU A 34 28.13 -12.23 3.63
CA GLU A 34 29.38 -12.51 4.30
C GLU A 34 30.33 -12.99 3.20
N TYR A 35 31.23 -12.08 2.82
CA TYR A 35 32.33 -12.35 1.90
C TYR A 35 33.14 -13.49 2.53
N THR A 36 32.89 -14.72 2.10
CA THR A 36 33.67 -15.86 2.61
C THR A 36 35.14 -15.60 2.28
N GLU A 37 35.98 -15.46 3.33
CA GLU A 37 37.40 -15.12 3.26
C GLU A 37 38.24 -16.05 2.35
N GLY A 38 37.66 -17.11 1.79
CA GLY A 38 38.30 -18.01 0.84
C GLY A 38 38.13 -17.68 -0.65
N PHE A 39 37.27 -16.73 -1.03
CA PHE A 39 37.02 -16.43 -2.46
C PHE A 39 38.20 -15.69 -3.11
N GLU A 40 38.73 -14.68 -2.43
CA GLU A 40 39.92 -13.95 -2.89
C GLU A 40 41.14 -14.86 -2.96
N ASP A 41 41.35 -15.71 -1.95
CA ASP A 41 42.47 -16.67 -1.91
C ASP A 41 42.40 -17.71 -3.03
N ARG A 42 41.19 -18.16 -3.42
CA ARG A 42 40.99 -19.04 -4.57
C ARG A 42 41.32 -18.34 -5.90
N ILE A 43 40.92 -17.08 -6.06
CA ILE A 43 41.27 -16.28 -7.23
C ILE A 43 42.79 -16.02 -7.29
N TYR A 44 43.41 -15.66 -6.16
CA TYR A 44 44.85 -15.45 -6.07
C TYR A 44 45.65 -16.74 -6.34
N HIS A 45 45.18 -17.89 -5.87
CA HIS A 45 45.80 -19.19 -6.15
C HIS A 45 45.74 -19.55 -7.64
N CYS A 46 44.61 -19.28 -8.30
CA CYS A 46 44.45 -19.45 -9.75
C CYS A 46 45.32 -18.47 -10.56
N ILE A 47 45.46 -17.21 -10.11
CA ILE A 47 46.33 -16.21 -10.75
C ILE A 47 47.82 -16.56 -10.58
N LYS A 48 48.21 -17.11 -9.42
CA LYS A 48 49.59 -17.50 -9.11
C LYS A 48 50.05 -18.74 -9.90
N LYS A 49 49.13 -19.65 -10.25
CA LYS A 49 49.40 -20.85 -11.08
C LYS A 49 49.44 -20.58 -12.60
N MET A 50 49.06 -19.39 -13.07
CA MET A 50 49.17 -19.05 -14.49
C MET A 50 50.62 -18.74 -14.89
N HIS A 51 51.30 -19.71 -15.53
CA HIS A 51 52.62 -19.51 -16.15
C HIS A 51 52.50 -18.64 -17.41
N ILE A 52 52.54 -17.32 -17.25
CA ILE A 52 52.46 -16.36 -18.37
C ILE A 52 53.60 -15.34 -18.25
N VAL A 53 54.47 -15.33 -19.26
CA VAL A 53 55.78 -14.65 -19.27
C VAL A 53 55.67 -13.12 -19.44
N ASN A 54 54.51 -12.56 -19.83
CA ASN A 54 54.37 -11.15 -20.19
C ASN A 54 53.45 -10.34 -19.24
N PRO A 55 53.97 -9.37 -18.47
CA PRO A 55 53.20 -8.61 -17.47
C PRO A 55 52.06 -7.76 -18.05
N ARG A 56 52.17 -7.30 -19.32
CA ARG A 56 51.09 -6.54 -19.98
C ARG A 56 49.88 -7.40 -20.32
N GLN A 57 50.08 -8.68 -20.62
CA GLN A 57 48.97 -9.63 -20.85
C GLN A 57 48.28 -10.02 -19.54
N LYS A 58 49.03 -10.10 -18.43
CA LYS A 58 48.47 -10.31 -17.09
C LYS A 58 47.53 -9.18 -16.70
N ALA A 59 47.96 -7.92 -16.86
CA ALA A 59 47.11 -6.76 -16.59
C ALA A 59 45.84 -6.73 -17.44
N ARG A 60 45.92 -7.06 -18.74
CA ARG A 60 44.73 -7.14 -19.61
C ARG A 60 43.73 -8.23 -19.22
N LYS A 61 44.21 -9.41 -18.83
CA LYS A 61 43.32 -10.51 -18.39
C LYS A 61 42.64 -10.18 -17.06
N ILE A 62 43.37 -9.61 -16.11
CA ILE A 62 42.81 -9.15 -14.83
C ILE A 62 41.78 -8.04 -15.08
N TYR A 63 42.11 -7.05 -15.92
CA TYR A 63 41.18 -5.99 -16.30
C TYR A 63 39.89 -6.54 -16.95
N LEU A 64 40.01 -7.52 -17.85
CA LEU A 64 38.84 -8.14 -18.48
C LEU A 64 38.00 -8.92 -17.46
N GLY A 65 38.62 -9.63 -16.52
CA GLY A 65 37.92 -10.33 -15.44
C GLY A 65 37.15 -9.37 -14.53
N ILE A 66 37.79 -8.26 -14.15
CA ILE A 66 37.15 -7.18 -13.37
C ILE A 66 35.98 -6.57 -14.16
N LEU A 67 36.17 -6.31 -15.46
CA LEU A 67 35.12 -5.72 -16.30
C LEU A 67 33.90 -6.65 -16.46
N ILE A 68 34.12 -7.96 -16.59
CA ILE A 68 33.03 -8.95 -16.63
C ILE A 68 32.30 -8.99 -15.28
N LEU A 69 33.04 -9.00 -14.16
CA LEU A 69 32.45 -8.95 -12.81
C LEU A 69 31.58 -7.69 -12.64
N PHE A 70 32.08 -6.52 -13.05
CA PHE A 70 31.30 -5.28 -13.02
C PHE A 70 30.04 -5.37 -13.87
N VAL A 71 30.12 -5.88 -15.10
CA VAL A 71 28.94 -6.04 -15.95
C VAL A 71 27.92 -6.96 -15.29
N VAL A 72 28.33 -8.10 -14.74
CA VAL A 72 27.43 -9.06 -14.06
C VAL A 72 26.83 -8.45 -12.79
N CYS A 73 27.61 -7.78 -11.94
CA CYS A 73 27.11 -7.13 -10.73
C CYS A 73 26.13 -6.00 -11.06
N ILE A 74 26.43 -5.18 -12.07
CA ILE A 74 25.55 -4.07 -12.50
C ILE A 74 24.28 -4.63 -13.14
N SER A 75 24.38 -5.61 -14.04
CA SER A 75 23.19 -6.17 -14.70
C SER A 75 22.34 -7.03 -13.76
N GLY A 76 22.95 -7.81 -12.87
CA GLY A 76 22.26 -8.53 -11.81
C GLY A 76 21.60 -7.58 -10.81
N GLY A 77 22.31 -6.54 -10.36
CA GLY A 77 21.75 -5.50 -9.49
C GLY A 77 20.60 -4.73 -10.16
N PHE A 78 20.73 -4.42 -11.44
CA PHE A 78 19.67 -3.78 -12.22
C PHE A 78 18.43 -4.67 -12.36
N LEU A 79 18.61 -5.95 -12.69
CA LEU A 79 17.50 -6.90 -12.80
C LEU A 79 16.81 -7.11 -11.46
N ALA A 80 17.58 -7.28 -10.38
CA ALA A 80 17.04 -7.38 -9.03
C ALA A 80 16.25 -6.13 -8.65
N TYR A 81 16.81 -4.94 -8.87
CA TYR A 81 16.13 -3.66 -8.64
C TYR A 81 14.86 -3.53 -9.49
N HIS A 82 14.90 -3.93 -10.76
CA HIS A 82 13.76 -3.87 -11.66
C HIS A 82 12.63 -4.80 -11.21
N HIS A 83 12.95 -6.02 -10.80
CA HIS A 83 11.96 -6.98 -10.32
C HIS A 83 11.37 -6.58 -8.96
N LEU A 84 12.20 -6.11 -8.02
CA LEU A 84 11.75 -5.64 -6.71
C LEU A 84 10.81 -4.44 -6.81
N ASN A 85 11.06 -3.52 -7.74
CA ASN A 85 10.22 -2.33 -7.95
C ASN A 85 9.13 -2.52 -9.01
N LYS A 86 8.93 -3.75 -9.51
CA LYS A 86 7.87 -4.01 -10.50
C LYS A 86 6.47 -3.73 -9.89
N PRO A 87 6.11 -4.26 -8.70
CA PRO A 87 4.79 -4.01 -8.12
C PRO A 87 4.53 -2.51 -7.91
N VAL A 88 5.51 -1.77 -7.40
CA VAL A 88 5.40 -0.31 -7.22
C VAL A 88 5.10 0.43 -8.53
N ARG A 89 5.78 0.05 -9.62
CA ARG A 89 5.53 0.65 -10.94
C ARG A 89 4.15 0.32 -11.47
N VAL A 90 3.69 -0.92 -11.27
CA VAL A 90 2.33 -1.34 -11.60
C VAL A 90 1.30 -0.50 -10.82
N THR A 91 1.54 -0.21 -9.54
CA THR A 91 0.66 0.70 -8.75
C THR A 91 0.59 2.08 -9.41
N LYS A 92 1.75 2.64 -9.76
CA LYS A 92 1.82 3.97 -10.39
C LYS A 92 1.13 4.01 -11.76
N ASP A 93 1.33 2.99 -12.57
CA ASP A 93 0.72 2.90 -13.89
C ASP A 93 -0.81 2.72 -13.80
N PHE A 94 -1.29 1.89 -12.87
CA PHE A 94 -2.72 1.73 -12.60
C PHE A 94 -3.34 3.02 -12.10
N ALA A 95 -2.73 3.65 -11.08
CA ALA A 95 -3.20 4.92 -10.53
C ALA A 95 -3.26 6.01 -11.60
N ARG A 96 -2.26 6.08 -12.50
CA ARG A 96 -2.27 7.02 -13.63
C ARG A 96 -3.45 6.76 -14.56
N LEU A 97 -3.70 5.51 -14.97
CA LEU A 97 -4.84 5.16 -15.82
C LEU A 97 -6.18 5.47 -15.15
N TYR A 98 -6.30 5.17 -13.86
CA TYR A 98 -7.48 5.49 -13.07
C TYR A 98 -7.73 7.00 -13.04
N GLN A 99 -6.71 7.81 -12.78
CA GLN A 99 -6.81 9.27 -12.76
C GLN A 99 -7.10 9.87 -14.14
N GLU A 100 -6.54 9.31 -15.22
CA GLU A 100 -6.91 9.70 -16.59
C GLU A 100 -8.41 9.46 -16.85
N GLY A 101 -8.94 8.32 -16.41
CA GLY A 101 -10.37 8.03 -16.49
C GLY A 101 -11.21 8.96 -15.62
N ARG A 102 -10.82 9.18 -14.36
CA ARG A 102 -11.52 10.09 -13.42
C ARG A 102 -11.61 11.50 -13.98
N LYS A 103 -10.50 12.02 -14.52
CA LYS A 103 -10.45 13.34 -15.14
C LYS A 103 -11.41 13.47 -16.34
N ARG A 104 -11.55 12.43 -17.17
CA ARG A 104 -12.54 12.44 -18.27
C ARG A 104 -13.97 12.54 -17.74
N LEU A 105 -14.29 11.79 -16.68
CA LEU A 105 -15.59 11.88 -16.03
C LEU A 105 -15.83 13.29 -15.48
N GLU A 106 -14.83 13.89 -14.82
CA GLU A 106 -14.91 15.27 -14.32
C GLU A 106 -15.15 16.28 -15.45
N ASP A 107 -14.42 16.17 -16.56
CA ASP A 107 -14.58 17.02 -17.76
C ASP A 107 -16.00 16.89 -18.34
N ASP A 108 -16.60 15.70 -18.27
CA ASP A 108 -17.97 15.40 -18.69
C ASP A 108 -19.04 15.68 -17.60
N SER A 109 -18.64 16.20 -16.44
CA SER A 109 -19.52 16.40 -15.26
C SER A 109 -20.25 15.13 -14.81
N VAL A 110 -19.60 13.98 -14.97
CA VAL A 110 -20.06 12.67 -14.54
C VAL A 110 -19.27 12.26 -13.30
N GLU A 111 -19.94 11.66 -12.32
CA GLU A 111 -19.27 11.11 -11.15
C GLU A 111 -18.82 9.68 -11.41
N PRO A 112 -17.71 9.22 -10.80
CA PRO A 112 -17.33 7.82 -10.86
C PRO A 112 -18.38 6.93 -10.18
N GLY A 113 -18.49 5.71 -10.69
CA GLY A 113 -19.43 4.72 -10.20
C GLY A 113 -19.00 4.16 -8.85
N ILE A 114 -19.96 3.67 -8.07
CA ILE A 114 -19.69 2.97 -6.82
C ILE A 114 -20.11 1.52 -6.95
N ALA A 115 -19.24 0.62 -6.48
CA ALA A 115 -19.49 -0.80 -6.41
C ALA A 115 -19.14 -1.36 -5.03
N TYR A 116 -19.79 -2.45 -4.67
CA TYR A 116 -19.58 -3.14 -3.41
C TYR A 116 -19.18 -4.58 -3.70
N GLU A 117 -18.21 -5.08 -2.96
CA GLU A 117 -17.91 -6.51 -2.99
C GLU A 117 -19.09 -7.28 -2.39
N LYS A 118 -19.60 -8.27 -3.14
CA LYS A 118 -20.76 -9.06 -2.71
C LYS A 118 -20.41 -9.82 -1.44
N ASP A 119 -21.35 -9.85 -0.49
CA ASP A 119 -21.19 -10.51 0.81
C ASP A 119 -20.02 -9.92 1.64
N SER A 120 -19.66 -8.66 1.36
CA SER A 120 -18.61 -7.91 2.03
C SER A 120 -19.06 -6.45 2.21
N ASN A 121 -18.42 -5.80 3.18
CA ASN A 121 -18.62 -4.40 3.49
C ASN A 121 -17.59 -3.48 2.87
N LEU A 122 -16.85 -3.94 1.86
CA LEU A 122 -15.88 -3.13 1.15
C LEU A 122 -16.56 -2.39 -0.02
N LYS A 123 -16.36 -1.07 -0.05
CA LYS A 123 -16.83 -0.14 -1.08
C LYS A 123 -15.66 0.25 -1.99
N TYR A 124 -15.94 0.27 -3.29
CA TYR A 124 -14.98 0.62 -4.33
C TYR A 124 -15.55 1.73 -5.22
N GLU A 125 -14.70 2.69 -5.59
CA GLU A 125 -14.97 3.68 -6.61
C GLU A 125 -14.39 3.19 -7.93
N TYR A 126 -15.21 3.11 -8.98
CA TYR A 126 -14.80 2.61 -10.28
C TYR A 126 -15.02 3.60 -11.42
N VAL A 127 -14.16 3.52 -12.42
CA VAL A 127 -14.23 4.28 -13.66
C VAL A 127 -14.37 3.32 -14.83
N LEU A 128 -15.43 3.46 -15.61
CA LEU A 128 -15.63 2.72 -16.86
C LEU A 128 -14.58 3.13 -17.88
N LEU A 129 -13.99 2.13 -18.55
CA LEU A 129 -13.00 2.37 -19.59
C LEU A 129 -13.66 2.45 -20.95
N ASP A 130 -13.43 3.56 -21.63
CA ASP A 130 -13.70 3.66 -23.06
C ASP A 130 -12.69 2.81 -23.87
N THR A 131 -12.84 2.80 -25.21
CA THR A 131 -11.96 2.04 -26.09
C THR A 131 -10.49 2.48 -25.98
N GLU A 132 -10.21 3.76 -25.76
CA GLU A 132 -8.84 4.25 -25.67
C GLU A 132 -8.17 3.77 -24.38
N LEU A 133 -8.84 3.95 -23.23
CA LEU A 133 -8.31 3.52 -21.95
C LEU A 133 -8.25 1.99 -21.82
N SER A 134 -9.21 1.28 -22.41
CA SER A 134 -9.17 -0.19 -22.50
C SER A 134 -7.94 -0.66 -23.28
N ASN A 135 -7.65 -0.04 -24.44
CA ASN A 135 -6.45 -0.35 -25.20
C ASN A 135 -5.17 -0.03 -24.41
N LYS A 136 -5.15 1.07 -23.64
CA LYS A 136 -4.02 1.40 -22.77
C LYS A 136 -3.81 0.35 -21.69
N LEU A 137 -4.87 -0.10 -21.02
CA LEU A 137 -4.80 -1.18 -20.04
C LEU A 137 -4.26 -2.47 -20.67
N GLU A 138 -4.80 -2.89 -21.82
CA GLU A 138 -4.35 -4.10 -22.53
C GLU A 138 -2.89 -4.01 -23.02
N SER A 139 -2.44 -2.81 -23.41
CA SER A 139 -1.04 -2.58 -23.81
C SER A 139 -0.08 -2.37 -22.64
N SER A 140 -0.60 -2.20 -21.42
CA SER A 140 0.20 -1.95 -20.23
C SER A 140 0.84 -3.23 -19.71
N GLU A 141 1.93 -3.10 -18.94
CA GLU A 141 2.55 -4.23 -18.25
C GLU A 141 1.84 -4.59 -16.93
N ILE A 142 0.63 -4.06 -16.68
CA ILE A 142 -0.15 -4.30 -15.47
C ILE A 142 -0.65 -5.75 -15.50
N PRO A 143 -0.10 -6.65 -14.65
CA PRO A 143 -0.56 -8.03 -14.61
C PRO A 143 -1.81 -8.12 -13.75
N TYR A 144 -2.90 -8.67 -14.29
CA TYR A 144 -4.11 -8.96 -13.52
C TYR A 144 -4.67 -10.32 -13.88
N GLN A 145 -5.29 -10.98 -12.90
CA GLN A 145 -5.88 -12.30 -13.05
C GLN A 145 -7.23 -12.36 -12.36
N LYS A 146 -8.12 -13.18 -12.91
CA LYS A 146 -9.43 -13.41 -12.30
C LYS A 146 -9.23 -13.99 -10.91
N GLU A 147 -9.92 -13.41 -9.93
CA GLU A 147 -9.86 -13.89 -8.56
C GLU A 147 -10.38 -15.35 -8.47
N GLY A 148 -9.76 -16.14 -7.60
CA GLY A 148 -10.18 -17.52 -7.37
C GLY A 148 -11.48 -17.55 -6.57
N GLY A 149 -12.50 -18.25 -7.08
CA GLY A 149 -13.87 -18.19 -6.54
C GLY A 149 -14.67 -17.07 -7.22
N THR A 150 -15.98 -17.25 -7.36
CA THR A 150 -16.84 -16.30 -8.08
C THR A 150 -17.16 -15.07 -7.22
N ARG A 151 -16.14 -14.31 -6.80
CA ARG A 151 -16.33 -13.01 -6.16
C ARG A 151 -16.80 -12.01 -7.22
N LEU A 152 -17.85 -11.27 -6.87
CA LEU A 152 -18.52 -10.33 -7.75
C LEU A 152 -18.59 -8.98 -7.04
N MET A 153 -18.42 -7.91 -7.80
CA MET A 153 -18.81 -6.57 -7.37
C MET A 153 -20.17 -6.22 -7.94
N LYS A 154 -21.04 -5.68 -7.09
CA LYS A 154 -22.32 -5.12 -7.51
C LYS A 154 -22.20 -3.61 -7.60
N SER A 155 -22.39 -3.08 -8.80
CA SER A 155 -22.46 -1.64 -9.01
C SER A 155 -23.81 -1.10 -8.53
N GLN A 156 -23.83 0.08 -7.92
CA GLN A 156 -25.06 0.77 -7.56
C GLN A 156 -25.31 1.95 -8.50
N THR A 157 -26.54 2.04 -9.01
CA THR A 157 -26.99 3.17 -9.84
C THR A 157 -27.16 4.46 -9.03
N LYS A 158 -27.31 4.34 -7.69
CA LYS A 158 -27.39 5.45 -6.74
C LYS A 158 -26.48 5.16 -5.54
N PRO A 159 -25.35 5.87 -5.39
CA PRO A 159 -24.28 5.52 -4.46
C PRO A 159 -24.61 5.71 -2.96
N LEU A 160 -25.77 6.28 -2.64
CA LEU A 160 -26.21 6.60 -1.27
C LEU A 160 -27.30 5.65 -0.75
N LEU A 161 -27.70 4.63 -1.53
CA LEU A 161 -28.78 3.72 -1.13
C LEU A 161 -28.25 2.57 -0.27
N ARG A 162 -28.98 2.27 0.81
CA ARG A 162 -28.75 1.08 1.65
C ARG A 162 -28.98 -0.20 0.82
N GLU A 163 -28.42 -1.34 1.23
CA GLU A 163 -28.58 -2.62 0.52
C GLU A 163 -30.03 -2.96 0.18
N GLU A 164 -30.96 -2.68 1.10
CA GLU A 164 -32.38 -2.99 0.92
C GLU A 164 -33.10 -2.05 -0.06
N GLU A 165 -32.47 -0.93 -0.40
CA GLU A 165 -32.97 0.07 -1.34
C GLU A 165 -32.35 -0.11 -2.73
N GLU A 166 -31.49 -1.14 -2.90
CA GLU A 166 -30.81 -1.49 -4.15
C GLU A 166 -31.84 -1.65 -5.28
N THR A 167 -31.85 -0.67 -6.18
CA THR A 167 -32.70 -0.66 -7.37
C THR A 167 -31.81 -0.70 -8.61
N GLY A 168 -31.43 -1.92 -9.00
CA GLY A 168 -30.65 -2.17 -10.22
C GLY A 168 -29.14 -1.89 -10.08
N GLY A 169 -28.38 -2.72 -10.78
CA GLY A 169 -26.92 -2.74 -10.77
C GLY A 169 -26.38 -3.82 -11.70
N GLY A 170 -25.24 -3.57 -12.34
CA GLY A 170 -24.50 -4.59 -13.08
C GLY A 170 -23.58 -5.38 -12.14
N GLU A 171 -23.50 -6.69 -12.35
CA GLU A 171 -22.50 -7.55 -11.71
C GLU A 171 -21.18 -7.49 -12.49
N TRP A 172 -20.09 -7.35 -11.76
CA TRP A 172 -18.73 -7.27 -12.27
C TRP A 172 -17.90 -8.41 -11.68
N GLU A 173 -17.14 -9.08 -12.54
CA GLU A 173 -16.11 -10.01 -12.11
C GLU A 173 -14.86 -9.26 -11.68
N ILE A 174 -14.27 -9.67 -10.55
CA ILE A 174 -13.09 -9.03 -9.98
C ILE A 174 -11.81 -9.70 -10.51
N TYR A 175 -10.87 -8.87 -10.95
CA TYR A 175 -9.53 -9.26 -11.36
C TYR A 175 -8.50 -8.52 -10.51
N ASN A 176 -7.80 -9.27 -9.65
CA ASN A 176 -6.75 -8.74 -8.79
C ASN A 176 -5.45 -8.56 -9.55
N LEU A 177 -4.63 -7.60 -9.13
CA LEU A 177 -3.28 -7.42 -9.66
C LEU A 177 -2.42 -8.61 -9.23
N SER A 178 -1.86 -9.35 -10.19
CA SER A 178 -1.26 -10.68 -9.93
C SER A 178 0.10 -10.65 -9.23
N ASP A 179 0.72 -9.49 -9.10
CA ASP A 179 2.07 -9.33 -8.56
C ASP A 179 2.10 -8.84 -7.11
N ARG A 180 0.95 -8.85 -6.44
CA ARG A 180 0.73 -8.35 -5.09
C ARG A 180 -0.43 -9.06 -4.40
N ASP A 181 -0.49 -8.89 -3.08
CA ASP A 181 -1.61 -9.37 -2.26
C ASP A 181 -2.65 -8.26 -1.96
N SER A 182 -2.28 -6.99 -2.16
CA SER A 182 -3.20 -5.86 -1.98
C SER A 182 -4.33 -5.86 -3.02
N ARG A 183 -5.57 -5.65 -2.53
CA ARG A 183 -6.79 -5.45 -3.33
C ARG A 183 -7.20 -3.97 -3.42
N TYR A 184 -6.35 -3.05 -2.97
CA TYR A 184 -6.60 -1.61 -3.05
C TYR A 184 -6.96 -1.15 -4.47
N TYR A 185 -6.38 -1.79 -5.49
CA TYR A 185 -6.76 -1.64 -6.89
C TYR A 185 -7.19 -2.97 -7.51
N CYS A 186 -8.26 -2.96 -8.29
CA CYS A 186 -8.69 -4.13 -9.06
C CYS A 186 -9.27 -3.74 -10.43
N VAL A 187 -9.20 -4.65 -11.38
CA VAL A 187 -9.87 -4.52 -12.67
C VAL A 187 -11.22 -5.22 -12.58
N LEU A 188 -12.26 -4.55 -13.07
CA LEU A 188 -13.61 -5.09 -13.15
C LEU A 188 -13.94 -5.42 -14.60
N LYS A 189 -14.58 -6.58 -14.82
CA LYS A 189 -15.08 -6.97 -16.13
C LYS A 189 -16.49 -7.51 -16.04
N ASN A 190 -17.38 -7.06 -16.93
CA ASN A 190 -18.74 -7.57 -16.99
C ASN A 190 -18.95 -8.52 -18.19
N GLY A 191 -20.11 -9.19 -18.23
CA GLY A 191 -20.50 -10.10 -19.31
C GLY A 191 -20.73 -9.44 -20.67
N ASN A 192 -20.81 -8.11 -20.72
CA ASN A 192 -20.95 -7.34 -21.97
C ASN A 192 -19.61 -7.01 -22.62
N GLY A 193 -18.49 -7.33 -21.95
CA GLY A 193 -17.15 -7.03 -22.43
C GLY A 193 -16.65 -5.65 -22.01
N ASP A 194 -17.36 -4.94 -21.13
CA ASP A 194 -16.90 -3.68 -20.58
C ASP A 194 -15.83 -3.92 -19.52
N TYR A 195 -14.92 -2.96 -19.41
CA TYR A 195 -13.90 -2.91 -18.37
C TYR A 195 -14.09 -1.68 -17.48
N ALA A 196 -13.78 -1.81 -16.20
CA ALA A 196 -13.60 -0.69 -15.30
C ALA A 196 -12.34 -0.86 -14.46
N LEU A 197 -11.76 0.27 -14.04
CA LEU A 197 -10.72 0.30 -13.02
C LEU A 197 -11.38 0.69 -11.70
N ALA A 198 -11.20 -0.14 -10.67
CA ALA A 198 -11.74 0.11 -9.35
C ALA A 198 -10.61 0.35 -8.35
N ARG A 199 -10.89 1.23 -7.40
CA ARG A 199 -10.03 1.54 -6.26
C ARG A 199 -10.85 1.44 -5.00
N TYR A 200 -10.27 0.85 -3.95
CA TYR A 200 -10.89 0.83 -2.63
C TYR A 200 -11.25 2.26 -2.22
N ALA A 201 -12.51 2.45 -1.90
CA ALA A 201 -13.01 3.72 -1.43
C ALA A 201 -13.16 3.69 0.09
N GLY A 202 -13.47 2.57 0.74
CA GLY A 202 -13.69 2.48 2.18
C GLY A 202 -14.73 1.43 2.49
N VAL A 203 -15.41 1.51 3.63
CA VAL A 203 -16.47 0.55 3.98
C VAL A 203 -17.88 0.98 3.51
N ARG A 204 -18.81 0.02 3.51
CA ARG A 204 -20.22 0.13 3.14
C ARG A 204 -21.05 0.66 4.30
N LEU A 205 -22.15 1.33 3.96
CA LEU A 205 -23.20 1.70 4.91
C LEU A 205 -24.18 0.53 5.02
N GLU A 206 -24.03 -0.30 6.05
CA GLU A 206 -25.05 -1.28 6.43
C GLU A 206 -26.11 -0.66 7.35
N LYS A 207 -27.09 -1.46 7.79
CA LYS A 207 -28.11 -0.99 8.72
C LYS A 207 -27.48 -0.53 10.02
N ASP A 208 -28.20 0.36 10.70
CA ASP A 208 -27.84 0.82 12.04
C ASP A 208 -27.62 -0.40 12.96
N GLY A 209 -26.37 -0.61 13.42
CA GLY A 209 -26.00 -1.66 14.36
C GLY A 209 -25.39 -2.94 13.78
N GLU A 210 -25.11 -3.01 12.47
CA GLU A 210 -24.36 -4.13 11.84
C GLU A 210 -22.84 -3.86 11.83
N GLU A 211 -22.05 -4.92 12.01
CA GLU A 211 -20.59 -4.86 12.04
C GLU A 211 -20.04 -4.60 10.63
N ARG A 212 -19.42 -3.43 10.41
CA ARG A 212 -19.06 -2.99 9.06
C ARG A 212 -17.77 -3.65 8.60
N ALA A 213 -16.67 -3.47 9.29
CA ALA A 213 -15.47 -4.24 9.07
C ALA A 213 -14.65 -4.14 10.35
N ASP A 214 -13.60 -4.95 10.47
CA ASP A 214 -12.57 -4.70 11.45
C ASP A 214 -11.30 -4.17 10.78
N MET A 215 -10.48 -3.48 11.58
CA MET A 215 -9.24 -2.89 11.11
C MET A 215 -8.25 -3.92 10.56
N GLU A 216 -8.25 -5.14 11.10
CA GLU A 216 -7.40 -6.23 10.63
C GLU A 216 -7.83 -6.68 9.24
N GLU A 217 -9.13 -6.82 8.99
CA GLU A 217 -9.70 -7.11 7.67
C GLU A 217 -9.26 -6.06 6.65
N ILE A 218 -9.40 -4.76 6.94
CA ILE A 218 -8.96 -3.71 6.00
C ILE A 218 -7.45 -3.80 5.74
N CYS A 219 -6.63 -3.94 6.79
CA CYS A 219 -5.19 -4.04 6.63
C CYS A 219 -4.80 -5.25 5.76
N ARG A 220 -5.33 -6.43 6.07
CA ARG A 220 -4.98 -7.69 5.42
C ARG A 220 -5.58 -7.80 4.02
N GLU A 221 -6.89 -7.61 3.91
CA GLU A 221 -7.65 -7.92 2.71
C GLU A 221 -7.55 -6.82 1.65
N VAL A 222 -7.48 -5.55 2.06
CA VAL A 222 -7.42 -4.41 1.14
C VAL A 222 -5.97 -4.02 0.88
N TYR A 223 -5.19 -3.77 1.93
CA TYR A 223 -3.83 -3.23 1.78
C TYR A 223 -2.74 -4.31 1.71
N GLY A 224 -3.09 -5.60 1.90
CA GLY A 224 -2.10 -6.69 1.91
C GLY A 224 -1.09 -6.58 3.05
N ILE A 225 -1.44 -5.90 4.14
CA ILE A 225 -0.59 -5.72 5.32
C ILE A 225 -0.92 -6.83 6.32
N THR A 226 -0.03 -7.80 6.44
CA THR A 226 -0.15 -8.92 7.39
C THR A 226 0.86 -8.84 8.52
N ASP A 227 2.03 -8.25 8.25
CA ASP A 227 3.06 -8.01 9.26
C ASP A 227 3.87 -6.73 8.98
N ALA A 228 4.82 -6.43 9.85
CA ALA A 228 5.67 -5.24 9.75
C ALA A 228 6.55 -5.20 8.49
N THR A 229 6.79 -6.33 7.83
CA THR A 229 7.59 -6.41 6.59
C THR A 229 6.81 -5.95 5.36
N ASP A 230 5.48 -6.02 5.42
CA ASP A 230 4.58 -5.49 4.38
C ASP A 230 4.44 -3.97 4.44
N ILE A 231 4.90 -3.34 5.52
CA ILE A 231 4.86 -1.90 5.73
C ILE A 231 6.19 -1.28 5.32
N ARG A 232 6.14 -0.34 4.38
CA ARG A 232 7.30 0.47 3.98
C ARG A 232 7.62 1.51 5.06
N SER A 233 6.63 2.28 5.47
CA SER A 233 6.76 3.32 6.49
C SER A 233 5.45 3.56 7.22
N ILE A 234 5.57 4.02 8.47
CA ILE A 234 4.46 4.61 9.22
C ILE A 234 4.79 6.06 9.47
N THR A 235 3.87 6.96 9.11
CA THR A 235 4.05 8.40 9.26
C THR A 235 2.98 8.94 10.21
N LEU A 236 3.41 9.66 11.25
CA LEU A 236 2.54 10.37 12.18
C LEU A 236 2.77 11.86 12.04
N GLU A 237 1.71 12.61 11.77
CA GLU A 237 1.73 14.07 11.61
C GLU A 237 0.73 14.71 12.55
N HIS A 238 1.09 15.86 13.11
CA HIS A 238 0.16 16.69 13.87
C HIS A 238 -0.61 17.58 12.90
N TYR A 239 -1.94 17.54 12.98
CA TYR A 239 -2.82 18.30 12.12
C TYR A 239 -3.04 19.69 12.74
N GLN A 240 -2.58 20.75 12.09
CA GLN A 240 -2.70 22.13 12.58
C GLN A 240 -3.57 23.02 11.69
N GLY A 241 -4.21 22.46 10.67
CA GLY A 241 -5.34 23.04 9.97
C GLY A 241 -5.18 24.52 9.58
N LYS A 242 -4.50 24.81 8.46
CA LYS A 242 -4.45 26.14 7.80
C LYS A 242 -4.24 27.37 8.73
N SER A 243 -3.62 27.21 9.89
CA SER A 243 -3.05 28.36 10.59
C SER A 243 -1.87 28.86 9.75
N GLU A 244 -1.90 30.11 9.25
CA GLU A 244 -0.73 30.73 8.62
C GLU A 244 0.46 30.86 9.60
N VAL A 245 0.22 30.60 10.89
CA VAL A 245 1.17 30.81 11.98
C VAL A 245 2.06 29.58 12.20
N GLU A 246 1.54 28.36 12.00
CA GLU A 246 2.31 27.11 12.15
C GLU A 246 1.80 26.05 11.13
N PRO A 247 2.65 25.56 10.21
CA PRO A 247 2.27 24.49 9.28
C PRO A 247 2.17 23.14 10.01
N ASP A 248 1.35 22.23 9.49
CA ASP A 248 1.27 20.83 9.96
C ASP A 248 2.66 20.24 10.16
N LYS A 249 2.86 19.61 11.32
CA LYS A 249 4.18 19.19 11.79
C LYS A 249 4.32 17.68 11.65
N LEU A 250 5.25 17.24 10.81
CA LEU A 250 5.68 15.84 10.78
C LEU A 250 6.28 15.49 12.15
N MET A 251 5.66 14.52 12.84
CA MET A 251 6.08 14.14 14.19
C MET A 251 7.05 12.97 14.18
N ALA A 252 6.72 11.93 13.42
CA ALA A 252 7.56 10.74 13.37
C ALA A 252 7.41 10.01 12.04
N VAL A 253 8.51 9.37 11.62
CA VAL A 253 8.55 8.40 10.53
C VAL A 253 9.21 7.14 11.05
N TYR A 254 8.47 6.03 11.04
CA TYR A 254 8.94 4.73 11.51
C TYR A 254 9.24 3.83 10.30
N THR A 255 10.49 3.42 10.19
CA THR A 255 10.98 2.53 9.13
C THR A 255 11.62 1.25 9.67
N LYS A 256 11.93 1.21 10.97
CA LYS A 256 12.50 0.02 11.62
C LYS A 256 11.41 -0.99 11.91
N GLU A 257 11.69 -2.26 11.60
CA GLU A 257 10.75 -3.38 11.73
C GLU A 257 10.11 -3.46 13.13
N LYS A 258 10.90 -3.40 14.20
CA LYS A 258 10.39 -3.45 15.59
C LYS A 258 9.44 -2.32 15.95
N GLU A 259 9.66 -1.12 15.41
CA GLU A 259 8.78 0.02 15.64
C GLU A 259 7.48 -0.14 14.87
N LYS A 260 7.58 -0.58 13.61
CA LYS A 260 6.42 -0.89 12.77
C LYS A 260 5.57 -2.01 13.37
N GLU A 261 6.18 -3.07 13.89
CA GLU A 261 5.49 -4.20 14.52
C GLU A 261 4.73 -3.76 15.77
N HIS A 262 5.36 -2.95 16.62
CA HIS A 262 4.68 -2.38 17.78
C HIS A 262 3.48 -1.53 17.38
N ILE A 263 3.64 -0.60 16.43
CA ILE A 263 2.56 0.29 16.02
C ILE A 263 1.45 -0.51 15.33
N LEU A 264 1.80 -1.44 14.44
CA LEU A 264 0.82 -2.31 13.77
C LEU A 264 -0.01 -3.10 14.79
N SER A 265 0.58 -3.59 15.88
CA SER A 265 -0.14 -4.31 16.93
C SER A 265 -1.17 -3.47 17.70
N LEU A 266 -1.07 -2.14 17.63
CA LEU A 266 -2.08 -1.22 18.20
C LEU A 266 -3.33 -1.11 17.30
N PHE A 267 -3.19 -1.40 15.99
CA PHE A 267 -4.25 -1.19 14.99
C PHE A 267 -4.78 -2.48 14.36
N GLN A 268 -3.97 -3.54 14.27
CA GLN A 268 -4.41 -4.89 13.88
C GLN A 268 -4.91 -5.67 15.08
N GLN A 269 -6.02 -5.20 15.62
CA GLN A 269 -6.85 -5.98 16.55
C GLN A 269 -8.22 -6.14 15.88
N GLU A 270 -9.07 -7.04 16.38
CA GLU A 270 -10.48 -7.21 15.94
C GLU A 270 -11.34 -5.99 16.36
N ASN A 271 -10.84 -4.79 16.09
CA ASN A 271 -11.43 -3.51 16.40
C ASN A 271 -12.50 -3.21 15.36
N LYS A 272 -13.74 -3.29 15.81
CA LYS A 272 -14.91 -3.08 14.96
C LYS A 272 -15.05 -1.63 14.55
N ILE A 273 -15.45 -1.42 13.32
CA ILE A 273 -15.68 -0.11 12.73
C ILE A 273 -17.18 0.20 12.73
N TYR A 274 -17.55 1.35 13.29
CA TYR A 274 -18.93 1.81 13.42
C TYR A 274 -19.15 3.15 12.74
N GLY A 275 -20.39 3.45 12.37
CA GLY A 275 -20.76 4.80 11.96
C GLY A 275 -20.70 5.75 13.16
N ALA A 276 -20.13 6.94 12.96
CA ALA A 276 -20.07 8.00 13.98
C ALA A 276 -21.47 8.40 14.53
N TRP A 277 -22.54 8.12 13.78
CA TRP A 277 -23.93 8.39 14.16
C TRP A 277 -24.60 7.27 14.98
N GLU A 278 -24.02 6.07 15.04
CA GLU A 278 -24.69 4.86 15.58
C GLU A 278 -24.70 4.79 17.11
N GLY A 279 -23.87 5.58 17.80
CA GLY A 279 -23.69 5.53 19.25
C GLY A 279 -24.93 5.87 20.11
N TYR A 280 -26.13 5.99 19.56
CA TYR A 280 -27.33 6.39 20.32
C TYR A 280 -28.61 5.60 20.02
N SER A 281 -28.64 4.70 19.02
CA SER A 281 -29.88 4.01 18.65
C SER A 281 -30.30 2.96 19.69
N HIS A 282 -29.37 2.45 20.52
CA HIS A 282 -29.65 1.46 21.57
C HIS A 282 -29.06 1.87 22.92
N ARG A 283 -29.91 2.30 23.87
CA ARG A 283 -29.65 2.46 25.32
C ARG A 283 -28.18 2.57 25.75
N GLY A 284 -27.63 3.78 25.67
CA GLY A 284 -26.33 4.15 26.24
C GLY A 284 -25.31 4.46 25.16
N ALA A 285 -24.71 5.65 25.22
CA ALA A 285 -23.57 5.97 24.37
C ALA A 285 -22.42 5.04 24.72
N ASP A 286 -22.03 4.17 23.79
CA ASP A 286 -20.86 3.34 23.98
C ASP A 286 -19.61 4.23 23.85
N SER A 287 -19.05 4.60 25.00
CA SER A 287 -17.85 5.42 25.09
C SER A 287 -16.62 4.74 24.49
N SER A 288 -16.68 3.46 24.13
CA SER A 288 -15.59 2.79 23.41
C SER A 288 -15.51 3.17 21.92
N ILE A 289 -16.60 3.68 21.33
CA ILE A 289 -16.63 4.10 19.91
C ILE A 289 -16.29 5.59 19.78
N GLN A 290 -16.87 6.42 20.65
CA GLN A 290 -16.63 7.87 20.70
C GLN A 290 -16.37 8.33 22.14
N PRO A 291 -15.13 8.16 22.63
CA PRO A 291 -14.78 8.45 24.03
C PRO A 291 -14.73 9.95 24.36
N ILE A 292 -14.60 10.81 23.34
CA ILE A 292 -14.47 12.26 23.47
C ILE A 292 -15.86 12.90 23.34
N ALA A 293 -16.31 13.57 24.41
CA ALA A 293 -17.70 14.03 24.52
C ALA A 293 -18.04 15.11 23.48
N GLU A 294 -17.06 15.97 23.17
CA GLU A 294 -17.12 17.04 22.17
C GLU A 294 -17.27 16.50 20.75
N LEU A 295 -16.86 15.24 20.51
CA LEU A 295 -16.90 14.60 19.21
C LEU A 295 -18.03 13.59 19.05
N GLN A 296 -19.00 13.59 19.97
CA GLN A 296 -20.17 12.74 19.83
C GLN A 296 -20.98 13.12 18.59
N LYS A 297 -21.16 12.14 17.68
CA LYS A 297 -21.78 12.31 16.35
C LYS A 297 -21.02 13.26 15.42
N ALA A 298 -19.78 13.60 15.77
CA ALA A 298 -18.89 14.41 14.95
C ALA A 298 -18.04 13.49 14.07
N GLY A 299 -17.74 13.96 12.87
CA GLY A 299 -16.80 13.33 11.96
C GLY A 299 -15.37 13.83 12.14
N TRP A 300 -14.48 13.40 11.24
CA TRP A 300 -13.09 13.88 11.23
C TRP A 300 -13.02 15.38 10.95
N LYS A 301 -13.86 15.88 10.04
CA LYS A 301 -13.85 17.30 9.69
C LYS A 301 -14.28 18.16 10.87
N GLU A 302 -15.35 17.77 11.56
CA GLU A 302 -15.77 18.44 12.78
C GLU A 302 -14.72 18.31 13.88
N ALA A 303 -14.04 17.17 14.00
CA ALA A 303 -12.96 17.01 14.98
C ALA A 303 -11.81 18.01 14.74
N VAL A 304 -11.42 18.16 13.47
CA VAL A 304 -10.44 19.15 13.03
C VAL A 304 -10.92 20.59 13.31
N GLU A 305 -12.21 20.89 13.13
CA GLU A 305 -12.75 22.23 13.38
C GLU A 305 -12.89 22.54 14.88
N TYR A 306 -13.25 21.55 15.69
CA TYR A 306 -13.52 21.73 17.12
C TYR A 306 -12.27 21.64 18.00
N MET A 307 -11.32 20.78 17.62
CA MET A 307 -10.17 20.40 18.44
C MET A 307 -8.89 20.21 17.61
N PRO A 308 -8.52 21.16 16.71
CA PRO A 308 -7.41 20.97 15.78
C PRO A 308 -6.10 20.59 16.48
N GLU A 309 -5.80 21.21 17.63
CA GLU A 309 -4.59 20.94 18.41
C GLU A 309 -4.49 19.51 18.97
N LYS A 310 -5.59 18.76 18.96
CA LYS A 310 -5.66 17.36 19.41
C LYS A 310 -5.67 16.36 18.26
N CYS A 311 -5.61 16.83 17.01
CA CYS A 311 -5.75 16.01 15.80
C CYS A 311 -4.39 15.58 15.23
N TYR A 312 -4.32 14.33 14.81
CA TYR A 312 -3.15 13.70 14.21
C TYR A 312 -3.55 12.90 12.97
N LEU A 313 -2.69 12.88 11.96
CA LEU A 313 -2.82 12.00 10.80
C LEU A 313 -1.82 10.85 10.93
N LEU A 314 -2.32 9.63 10.75
CA LEU A 314 -1.51 8.41 10.70
C LEU A 314 -1.64 7.77 9.31
N ALA A 315 -0.52 7.53 8.65
CA ALA A 315 -0.47 6.80 7.39
C ALA A 315 0.35 5.51 7.56
N LEU A 316 -0.26 4.36 7.23
CA LEU A 316 0.44 3.10 7.03
C LEU A 316 0.68 2.92 5.53
N GLU A 317 1.92 3.07 5.09
CA GLU A 317 2.31 2.88 3.69
C GLU A 317 2.81 1.46 3.49
N ASN A 318 2.16 0.68 2.62
CA ASN A 318 2.61 -0.68 2.31
C ASN A 318 3.81 -0.69 1.34
N VAL A 319 4.38 -1.88 1.11
CA VAL A 319 5.47 -2.10 0.14
C VAL A 319 5.12 -1.73 -1.31
N TYR A 320 3.84 -1.57 -1.63
CA TYR A 320 3.33 -1.16 -2.94
C TYR A 320 3.09 0.35 -3.08
N HIS A 321 3.42 1.13 -2.03
CA HIS A 321 3.17 2.57 -1.92
C HIS A 321 1.68 2.97 -1.87
N GLU A 322 0.83 2.08 -1.36
CA GLU A 322 -0.57 2.37 -1.05
C GLU A 322 -0.67 2.77 0.43
N ASN A 323 -1.45 3.81 0.71
CA ASN A 323 -1.53 4.40 2.05
C ASN A 323 -2.88 4.09 2.68
N PHE A 324 -2.87 3.48 3.86
CA PHE A 324 -4.04 3.44 4.73
C PHE A 324 -3.99 4.64 5.69
N LEU A 325 -4.92 5.57 5.51
CA LEU A 325 -4.95 6.85 6.22
C LEU A 325 -5.99 6.83 7.34
N MET A 326 -5.57 7.26 8.52
CA MET A 326 -6.40 7.39 9.72
C MET A 326 -6.26 8.79 10.30
N GLY A 327 -7.38 9.33 10.78
CA GLY A 327 -7.42 10.53 11.61
C GLY A 327 -7.51 10.13 13.07
N ILE A 328 -6.64 10.64 13.92
CA ILE A 328 -6.61 10.31 15.34
C ILE A 328 -6.83 11.59 16.14
N VAL A 329 -7.78 11.57 17.08
CA VAL A 329 -7.94 12.63 18.07
C VAL A 329 -7.51 12.09 19.43
N LYS A 330 -6.57 12.78 20.07
CA LYS A 330 -6.05 12.42 21.39
C LYS A 330 -6.35 13.51 22.40
N ASP A 331 -7.29 13.25 23.31
CA ASP A 331 -7.57 14.12 24.45
C ASP A 331 -7.16 13.45 25.77
N GLU A 332 -6.08 13.95 26.37
CA GLU A 332 -5.41 13.33 27.52
C GLU A 332 -5.06 11.85 27.26
N ASP A 333 -5.82 10.92 27.84
CA ASP A 333 -5.69 9.46 27.72
C ASP A 333 -6.81 8.83 26.86
N LYS A 334 -7.73 9.64 26.34
CA LYS A 334 -8.81 9.21 25.43
C LYS A 334 -8.35 9.35 23.99
N VAL A 335 -8.66 8.33 23.19
CA VAL A 335 -8.32 8.30 21.76
C VAL A 335 -9.55 7.93 20.95
N GLN A 336 -9.81 8.71 19.91
CA GLN A 336 -10.82 8.41 18.90
C GLN A 336 -10.13 8.31 17.53
N ILE A 337 -10.33 7.20 16.83
CA ILE A 337 -9.75 6.96 15.50
C ILE A 337 -10.87 7.00 14.46
N PHE A 338 -10.64 7.80 13.43
CA PHE A 338 -11.41 7.88 12.22
C PHE A 338 -10.68 7.15 11.09
N VAL A 339 -11.39 6.28 10.38
CA VAL A 339 -10.86 5.49 9.25
C VAL A 339 -11.51 5.93 7.94
N ASP A 340 -10.95 5.46 6.83
CA ASP A 340 -11.48 5.66 5.48
C ASP A 340 -11.64 7.13 5.07
N MET A 341 -10.72 7.98 5.53
CA MET A 341 -10.70 9.42 5.25
C MET A 341 -10.47 9.78 3.77
N GLN A 342 -10.32 8.79 2.89
CA GLN A 342 -10.06 8.95 1.45
C GLN A 342 -11.32 9.18 0.61
N GLN A 343 -12.53 9.01 1.16
CA GLN A 343 -13.80 9.10 0.40
C GLN A 343 -14.36 10.50 0.21
N GLN A 344 -13.69 11.49 0.78
CA GLN A 344 -14.31 12.75 1.01
C GLN A 344 -14.33 13.55 -0.31
N ARG A 345 -15.48 13.61 -0.99
CA ARG A 345 -15.66 14.30 -2.28
C ARG A 345 -15.76 15.81 -2.08
N GLY A 346 -14.96 16.56 -2.84
CA GLY A 346 -15.24 17.94 -3.20
C GLY A 346 -14.57 19.01 -2.35
N ASN A 347 -13.59 19.67 -2.97
CA ASN A 347 -13.06 20.99 -2.61
C ASN A 347 -12.18 21.12 -1.36
N THR A 348 -11.11 20.31 -1.25
CA THR A 348 -9.96 20.73 -0.44
C THR A 348 -8.64 20.34 -1.11
N LYS A 349 -7.83 21.35 -1.46
CA LYS A 349 -6.42 21.16 -1.83
C LYS A 349 -5.62 20.72 -0.58
N TYR A 350 -4.63 19.86 -0.84
CA TYR A 350 -3.35 19.61 -0.14
C TYR A 350 -3.20 18.22 0.49
N TYR A 351 -2.32 17.38 -0.11
CA TYR A 351 -1.01 16.95 0.39
C TYR A 351 -0.23 16.30 -0.77
N MET A 352 1.02 16.72 -1.01
CA MET A 352 1.98 16.07 -1.93
C MET A 352 3.14 15.52 -1.09
N LEU A 353 2.98 14.30 -0.59
CA LEU A 353 4.13 13.45 -0.27
C LEU A 353 4.47 12.71 -1.55
N SER A 354 5.42 13.23 -2.33
CA SER A 354 6.04 12.55 -3.49
C SER A 354 5.06 11.71 -4.36
N ASP A 355 4.52 12.32 -5.41
CA ASP A 355 3.72 11.69 -6.48
C ASP A 355 2.30 11.18 -6.13
N VAL A 356 1.77 11.35 -4.91
CA VAL A 356 0.39 10.93 -4.57
C VAL A 356 -0.43 12.12 -4.07
N VAL A 357 -1.58 12.37 -4.69
CA VAL A 357 -2.55 13.43 -4.34
C VAL A 357 -3.64 12.81 -3.47
N PHE A 358 -3.88 13.38 -2.28
CA PHE A 358 -4.99 13.00 -1.39
C PHE A 358 -6.16 14.01 -1.54
N ASP A 359 -7.39 13.48 -1.57
CA ASP A 359 -8.65 14.22 -1.72
C ASP A 359 -9.48 14.05 -0.43
N VAL A 360 -9.86 15.17 0.22
CA VAL A 360 -10.48 15.22 1.56
C VAL A 360 -11.60 16.29 1.58
N GLY A 361 -12.79 15.98 1.04
CA GLY A 361 -14.10 16.70 1.09
C GLY A 361 -15.14 16.34 2.21
N SER A 362 -16.45 16.45 1.97
CA SER A 362 -17.46 16.66 3.05
C SER A 362 -18.27 15.46 3.60
N ASP A 363 -18.80 15.67 4.82
CA ASP A 363 -19.41 14.77 5.83
C ASP A 363 -20.76 14.11 5.51
N THR A 364 -20.75 12.82 5.13
CA THR A 364 -21.94 11.97 5.37
C THR A 364 -21.62 10.58 5.91
N ASP A 365 -20.43 10.03 5.67
CA ASP A 365 -20.09 8.66 6.05
C ASP A 365 -18.77 8.61 6.84
N VAL A 366 -18.84 8.98 8.13
CA VAL A 366 -17.67 8.95 9.01
C VAL A 366 -17.67 7.71 9.89
N TYR A 367 -16.56 6.99 9.88
CA TYR A 367 -16.39 5.71 10.56
C TYR A 367 -15.40 5.84 11.71
N CYS A 368 -15.77 5.31 12.88
CA CYS A 368 -14.96 5.31 14.09
C CYS A 368 -14.59 3.87 14.46
N VAL A 369 -13.36 3.70 14.93
CA VAL A 369 -12.86 2.43 15.45
C VAL A 369 -13.28 2.30 16.91
N GLN A 370 -13.89 1.17 17.27
CA GLN A 370 -14.14 0.82 18.67
C GLN A 370 -12.83 0.43 19.34
N LEU A 371 -12.51 1.09 20.47
CA LEU A 371 -11.30 0.84 21.25
C LEU A 371 -11.62 0.61 22.72
N SER A 372 -11.00 -0.40 23.32
CA SER A 372 -11.00 -0.59 24.77
C SER A 372 -10.27 0.54 25.50
N GLU A 373 -10.55 0.75 26.78
CA GLU A 373 -9.83 1.76 27.58
C GLU A 373 -8.32 1.52 27.64
N THR A 374 -7.89 0.25 27.55
CA THR A 374 -6.48 -0.13 27.54
C THR A 374 -5.83 0.31 26.24
N GLU A 375 -6.44 0.00 25.09
CA GLU A 375 -5.97 0.42 23.77
C GLU A 375 -5.88 1.95 23.66
N GLN A 376 -6.90 2.67 24.13
CA GLN A 376 -6.89 4.14 24.12
C GLN A 376 -5.67 4.70 24.87
N LYS A 377 -5.36 4.15 26.05
CA LYS A 377 -4.19 4.57 26.84
C LYS A 377 -2.87 4.24 26.17
N GLU A 378 -2.76 3.05 25.58
CA GLU A 378 -1.54 2.63 24.88
C GLU A 378 -1.25 3.53 23.67
N ILE A 379 -2.28 3.83 22.87
CA ILE A 379 -2.16 4.74 21.72
C ILE A 379 -1.87 6.17 22.18
N ALA A 380 -2.54 6.66 23.23
CA ALA A 380 -2.29 8.00 23.77
C ALA A 380 -0.84 8.15 24.27
N GLN A 381 -0.32 7.12 24.95
CA GLN A 381 1.06 7.09 25.42
C GLN A 381 2.07 7.04 24.27
N TRP A 382 1.79 6.25 23.23
CA TRP A 382 2.62 6.20 22.04
C TRP A 382 2.70 7.57 21.35
N ILE A 383 1.57 8.24 21.11
CA ILE A 383 1.53 9.59 20.51
C ILE A 383 2.29 10.60 21.37
N ARG A 384 2.10 10.58 22.70
CA ARG A 384 2.85 11.45 23.62
C ARG A 384 4.36 11.24 23.48
N SER A 385 4.80 9.99 23.38
CA SER A 385 6.22 9.65 23.19
C SER A 385 6.79 10.08 21.83
N ALA A 386 5.94 10.29 20.83
CA ALA A 386 6.33 10.79 19.51
C ALA A 386 6.41 12.32 19.49
N ASP A 387 5.56 13.01 20.25
CA ASP A 387 5.52 14.47 20.36
C ASP A 387 6.71 15.05 21.16
N ASP A 388 7.22 14.27 22.12
CA ASP A 388 8.40 14.62 22.94
C ASP A 388 9.76 14.45 22.20
N ARG A 389 9.76 13.96 20.95
CA ARG A 389 10.99 13.75 20.13
C ARG A 389 11.34 14.99 19.31
#